data_AF-A0A9W9W372-F1
#
_entry.id   AF-A0A9W9W372-F1
#
_cell.length_a   1.000
_cell.length_b   1.000
_cell.length_c   1.000
_cell.angle_alpha   90.00
_cell.angle_beta   90.00
_cell.angle_gamma   90.00
#
_symmetry.space_group_name_H-M   'P 1'
#
loop_
_entity.id
_entity.type
_entity.pdbx_description
1 polymer ?
#
loop_
_entity_poly.entity_id
_entity_poly.type
_entity_poly.pdbx_seq_one_letter_code
_entity_poly.pdbx_strand_id
1 'polypeptide(L)'
;MTSVIASIKDLIYSVFEVIFSTIKASFDAVFSIFHSLFASIFSVFGILLNTAKDAVGAVGGVGKFIASNIFVLAFVGIGIYGFLNYRSRQGRPVKVGNKKLN
;
A
#
# COMPACT_ATOMS: atom_id res chain seq x y z
N MET A 1 28.64 59.63 -31.85
CA MET A 1 27.73 59.94 -30.73
C MET A 1 26.69 58.85 -30.48
N THR A 2 26.27 58.08 -31.49
CA THR A 2 25.30 56.98 -31.38
C THR A 2 25.74 55.85 -30.44
N SER A 3 27.04 55.51 -30.42
CA SER A 3 27.58 54.45 -29.55
C SER A 3 27.49 54.78 -28.06
N VAL A 4 27.70 56.04 -27.67
CA VAL A 4 27.65 56.46 -26.26
C VAL A 4 26.22 56.40 -25.73
N ILE A 5 25.25 56.82 -26.55
CA ILE A 5 23.83 56.76 -26.20
C ILE A 5 23.34 55.31 -26.08
N ALA A 6 23.84 54.40 -26.93
CA ALA A 6 23.55 52.98 -26.84
C ALA A 6 24.11 52.36 -25.54
N SER A 7 25.40 52.62 -25.23
CA SER A 7 26.02 52.10 -24.01
C SER A 7 25.36 52.59 -22.72
N ILE A 8 24.85 53.84 -22.68
CA ILE A 8 24.09 54.35 -21.54
C ILE A 8 22.76 53.63 -21.40
N LYS A 9 22.05 53.37 -22.51
CA LYS A 9 20.80 52.60 -22.48
C LYS A 9 21.04 51.17 -21.98
N ASP A 10 22.07 50.50 -22.48
CA ASP A 10 22.41 49.14 -22.07
C ASP A 10 22.78 49.07 -20.59
N LEU A 11 23.50 50.07 -20.07
CA LEU A 11 23.81 50.17 -18.64
C LEU A 11 22.53 50.30 -17.81
N ILE A 12 21.59 51.17 -18.21
CA ILE A 12 20.32 51.34 -17.53
C ILE A 12 19.51 50.04 -17.54
N TYR A 13 19.43 49.37 -18.70
CA TYR A 13 18.75 48.07 -18.81
C TYR A 13 19.35 47.02 -17.89
N SER A 14 20.68 46.90 -17.89
CA SER A 14 21.39 45.94 -17.03
C SER A 14 21.14 46.19 -15.54
N VAL A 15 21.12 47.46 -15.11
CA VAL A 15 20.80 47.81 -13.71
C VAL A 15 19.37 47.36 -13.35
N PHE A 16 18.39 47.66 -14.21
CA PHE A 16 17.01 47.22 -13.97
C PHE A 16 16.88 45.69 -14.01
N GLU A 17 17.59 45.02 -14.92
CA GLU A 17 17.58 43.57 -15.03
C GLU A 17 18.12 42.90 -13.77
N VAL A 18 19.22 43.41 -13.20
CA VAL A 18 19.76 42.89 -11.93
C VAL A 18 18.77 43.09 -10.78
N ILE A 19 18.12 44.26 -10.70
CA ILE A 19 17.11 44.54 -9.67
C ILE A 19 15.94 43.57 -9.79
N PHE A 20 15.37 43.42 -10.99
CA PHE A 20 14.25 42.51 -11.23
C PHE A 20 14.64 41.05 -11.03
N SER A 21 15.84 40.65 -11.45
CA SER A 21 16.36 39.30 -11.23
C SER A 21 16.51 39.00 -9.75
N THR A 22 17.01 39.95 -8.96
CA THR A 22 17.17 39.80 -7.51
C THR A 22 15.81 39.65 -6.81
N ILE A 23 14.82 40.45 -7.23
CA ILE A 23 13.45 40.36 -6.71
C ILE A 23 12.83 39.01 -7.06
N LYS A 24 12.92 38.57 -8.32
CA LYS A 24 12.41 37.26 -8.76
C LYS A 24 13.06 36.12 -7.99
N ALA A 25 14.38 36.11 -7.89
CA ALA A 25 15.12 35.10 -7.13
C ALA A 25 14.69 35.04 -5.66
N SER A 26 14.42 36.20 -5.04
CA SER A 26 13.92 36.27 -3.67
C SER A 26 12.51 35.67 -3.55
N PHE A 27 11.61 35.97 -4.47
CA PHE A 27 10.26 35.38 -4.50
C PHE A 27 10.32 33.87 -4.74
N ASP A 28 11.14 33.41 -5.67
CA ASP A 28 11.32 31.99 -5.98
C ASP A 28 11.88 31.23 -4.78
N ALA A 29 12.84 31.81 -4.06
CA ALA A 29 13.39 31.23 -2.84
C ALA A 29 12.30 31.07 -1.76
N VAL A 30 11.52 32.13 -1.51
CA VAL A 30 10.42 32.08 -0.54
C VAL A 30 9.38 31.03 -0.94
N PHE A 31 8.94 31.04 -2.21
CA PHE A 31 7.96 30.08 -2.71
C PHE A 31 8.47 28.64 -2.61
N SER A 32 9.75 28.41 -2.94
CA SER A 32 10.39 27.10 -2.84
C SER A 32 10.41 26.58 -1.39
N ILE A 33 10.71 27.44 -0.41
CA ILE A 33 10.67 27.08 1.01
C ILE A 33 9.26 26.67 1.42
N PHE A 34 8.25 27.48 1.10
CA PHE A 34 6.86 27.13 1.42
C PHE A 34 6.44 25.83 0.75
N HIS A 35 6.74 25.66 -0.54
CA HIS A 35 6.42 24.44 -1.28
C HIS A 35 7.09 23.21 -0.63
N SER A 36 8.36 23.31 -0.27
CA SER A 36 9.10 22.23 0.40
C SER A 36 8.49 21.88 1.76
N LEU A 37 8.12 22.88 2.57
CA LEU A 37 7.47 22.67 3.86
C LEU A 37 6.12 21.96 3.70
N PHE A 38 5.26 22.42 2.79
CA PHE A 38 3.99 21.75 2.51
C PHE A 38 4.20 20.32 2.02
N ALA A 39 5.09 20.11 1.05
CA ALA A 39 5.40 18.78 0.53
C ALA A 39 5.91 17.83 1.62
N SER A 40 6.74 18.32 2.53
CA SER A 40 7.25 17.57 3.68
C SER A 40 6.11 17.13 4.61
N ILE A 41 5.20 18.05 4.96
CA ILE A 41 4.04 17.74 5.80
C ILE A 41 3.18 16.65 5.15
N PHE A 42 2.83 16.81 3.86
CA PHE A 42 2.05 15.80 3.14
C PHE A 42 2.77 14.46 3.03
N SER A 43 4.10 14.47 2.86
CA SER A 43 4.91 13.25 2.84
C SER A 43 4.84 12.50 4.17
N VAL A 44 4.97 13.20 5.31
CA VAL A 44 4.88 12.59 6.65
C VAL A 44 3.52 11.93 6.85
N PHE A 45 2.43 12.63 6.52
CA PHE A 45 1.08 12.06 6.61
C PHE A 45 0.90 10.85 5.66
N GLY A 46 1.46 10.92 4.46
CA GLY A 46 1.46 9.81 3.51
C GLY A 46 2.17 8.57 4.05
N ILE A 47 3.35 8.73 4.64
CA ILE A 47 4.12 7.64 5.27
C ILE A 47 3.33 7.04 6.43
N LEU A 48 2.73 7.88 7.28
CA LEU A 48 1.94 7.42 8.43
C LEU A 48 0.73 6.60 7.98
N LEU A 49 -0.02 7.09 6.99
CA LEU A 49 -1.20 6.42 6.44
C LEU A 49 -0.83 5.10 5.77
N ASN A 50 0.25 5.06 5.00
CA ASN A 50 0.71 3.84 4.35
C ASN A 50 1.16 2.80 5.38
N THR A 51 1.96 3.21 6.37
CA THR A 51 2.36 2.34 7.49
C THR A 51 1.16 1.78 8.25
N ALA A 52 0.15 2.62 8.51
CA ALA A 52 -1.08 2.17 9.17
C ALA A 52 -1.86 1.16 8.31
N LYS A 53 -1.98 1.40 7.00
CA LYS A 53 -2.60 0.45 6.07
C LYS A 53 -1.85 -0.87 6.02
N ASP A 54 -0.52 -0.82 5.98
CA ASP A 54 0.33 -2.01 5.95
C ASP A 54 0.21 -2.80 7.25
N ALA A 55 0.16 -2.13 8.41
CA ALA A 55 -0.06 -2.77 9.70
C ALA A 55 -1.44 -3.45 9.79
N VAL A 56 -2.51 -2.76 9.38
CA VAL A 56 -3.85 -3.34 9.33
C VAL A 56 -3.91 -4.50 8.33
N GLY A 57 -3.25 -4.35 7.18
CA GLY A 57 -3.13 -5.40 6.17
C GLY A 57 -2.39 -6.63 6.69
N ALA A 58 -1.32 -6.45 7.47
CA ALA A 58 -0.58 -7.54 8.09
C ALA A 58 -1.45 -8.30 9.11
N VAL A 59 -2.16 -7.59 9.99
CA VAL A 59 -3.08 -8.19 10.95
C VAL A 59 -4.23 -8.91 10.24
N GLY A 60 -4.82 -8.30 9.20
CA GLY A 60 -5.84 -8.93 8.36
C GLY A 60 -5.31 -10.18 7.64
N GLY A 61 -4.06 -10.14 7.17
CA GLY A 61 -3.37 -11.27 6.54
C GLY A 61 -3.20 -12.45 7.49
N VAL A 62 -2.83 -12.20 8.75
CA VAL A 62 -2.74 -13.25 9.79
C VAL A 62 -4.11 -13.85 10.08
N GLY A 63 -5.15 -13.03 10.23
CA GLY A 63 -6.52 -13.52 10.42
C GLY A 63 -6.98 -14.40 9.25
N LYS A 64 -6.69 -13.99 8.01
CA LYS A 64 -7.01 -14.76 6.81
C LYS A 64 -6.23 -16.08 6.75
N PHE A 65 -4.97 -16.09 7.16
CA PHE A 65 -4.15 -17.31 7.26
C PHE A 65 -4.72 -18.31 8.27
N ILE A 66 -5.08 -17.84 9.47
CA ILE A 66 -5.68 -18.70 10.51
C ILE A 66 -7.01 -19.26 10.04
N ALA A 67 -7.91 -18.39 9.54
CA ALA A 67 -9.21 -18.82 9.04
C ALA A 67 -9.07 -19.87 7.92
N SER A 68 -8.15 -19.64 6.96
CA SER A 68 -7.92 -20.58 5.87
C SER A 68 -7.44 -21.96 6.37
N ASN A 69 -6.55 -22.00 7.36
CA ASN A 69 -6.07 -23.27 7.91
C ASN A 69 -7.17 -24.02 8.67
N ILE A 70 -8.01 -23.30 9.42
CA ILE A 70 -9.16 -23.90 10.11
C ILE A 70 -10.09 -24.57 9.09
N PHE A 71 -10.37 -23.90 7.97
CA PHE A 71 -11.19 -24.47 6.88
C PHE A 71 -10.59 -25.75 6.31
N VAL A 72 -9.28 -25.77 6.03
CA VAL A 72 -8.59 -26.96 5.50
C VAL A 72 -8.66 -28.11 6.51
N LEU A 73 -8.36 -27.85 7.78
CA LEU A 73 -8.44 -28.86 8.84
C LEU A 73 -9.86 -29.41 9.01
N ALA A 74 -10.88 -28.54 8.94
CA ALA A 74 -12.27 -28.96 8.99
C ALA A 74 -12.62 -29.89 7.82
N PHE A 75 -12.21 -29.55 6.60
CA PHE A 75 -12.43 -30.39 5.42
C PHE A 75 -11.75 -31.76 5.55
N VAL A 76 -10.49 -31.79 5.98
CA VAL A 76 -9.75 -33.03 6.21
C VAL A 76 -10.43 -33.87 7.30
N GLY A 77 -10.83 -33.25 8.41
CA GLY A 77 -11.54 -33.93 9.50
C GLY A 77 -12.87 -34.55 9.06
N ILE A 78 -13.68 -33.82 8.29
CA ILE A 78 -14.93 -34.33 7.71
C ILE A 78 -14.65 -35.50 6.77
N GLY A 79 -13.62 -35.39 5.91
CA GLY A 79 -13.21 -36.46 5.00
C GLY A 79 -12.80 -37.73 5.74
N ILE A 80 -11.96 -37.61 6.77
CA ILE A 80 -11.54 -38.74 7.62
C ILE A 80 -12.74 -39.36 8.33
N TYR A 81 -13.61 -38.54 8.93
CA TYR A 81 -14.82 -39.04 9.61
C TYR A 81 -15.75 -39.78 8.64
N GLY A 82 -15.99 -39.22 7.46
CA GLY A 82 -16.78 -39.86 6.40
C GLY A 82 -16.18 -41.21 5.98
N PHE A 83 -14.87 -41.26 5.78
CA PHE A 83 -14.16 -42.50 5.43
C PHE A 83 -14.24 -43.55 6.53
N LEU A 84 -14.01 -43.19 7.79
CA LEU A 84 -14.12 -44.10 8.94
C LEU A 84 -15.53 -44.65 9.10
N ASN A 85 -16.54 -43.79 8.96
CA ASN A 85 -17.95 -44.20 9.01
C ASN A 85 -18.31 -45.13 7.84
N TYR A 86 -17.78 -44.87 6.64
CA TYR A 86 -17.95 -45.75 5.49
C TYR A 86 -17.31 -47.13 5.71
N ARG A 87 -16.06 -47.18 6.22
CA ARG A 87 -15.36 -48.44 6.52
C ARG A 87 -16.05 -49.25 7.61
N SER A 88 -16.56 -48.58 8.65
CA SER A 88 -17.34 -49.20 9.72
C SER A 88 -18.60 -49.92 9.20
N ARG A 89 -19.21 -49.39 8.14
CA ARG A 89 -20.37 -50.03 7.50
C ARG A 89 -20.01 -51.25 6.65
N GLN A 90 -18.81 -51.31 6.08
CA GLN A 90 -18.35 -52.48 5.31
C GLN A 90 -17.99 -53.68 6.20
N GLY A 91 -17.68 -53.47 7.48
CA GLY A 91 -17.41 -54.55 8.43
C GLY A 91 -18.65 -55.15 9.11
N ARG A 92 -19.86 -54.67 8.77
CA ARG A 92 -21.11 -55.20 9.37
C ARG A 92 -21.63 -56.35 8.51
N PRO A 93 -21.84 -57.56 9.08
CA PRO A 93 -22.43 -58.66 8.34
C PRO A 93 -23.83 -58.27 7.87
N VAL A 94 -24.06 -58.35 6.55
CA VAL A 94 -25.35 -58.07 5.94
C VAL A 94 -26.32 -59.15 6.41
N LYS A 95 -27.27 -58.78 7.28
CA LYS A 95 -28.40 -59.66 7.63
C LYS A 95 -29.41 -59.63 6.49
N VAL A 96 -29.33 -60.61 5.59
CA VAL A 96 -30.43 -60.96 4.68
C VAL A 96 -31.39 -61.88 5.45
N GLY A 97 -32.48 -61.32 5.97
CA GLY A 97 -33.46 -62.04 6.79
C GLY A 97 -32.94 -62.43 8.19
N ASN A 98 -33.50 -63.49 8.78
CA ASN A 98 -33.27 -63.88 10.18
C ASN A 98 -31.99 -64.72 10.43
N LYS A 99 -31.04 -64.77 9.48
CA LYS A 99 -29.77 -65.49 9.66
C LYS A 99 -28.57 -64.59 9.39
N LYS A 100 -27.60 -64.62 10.32
CA LYS A 100 -26.25 -64.09 10.08
C LYS A 100 -25.54 -65.07 9.14
N LEU A 101 -25.15 -64.59 7.95
CA LEU A 101 -24.15 -65.26 7.13
C LEU A 101 -22.77 -64.86 7.68
N ASN A 102 -22.00 -65.88 8.05
CA ASN A 102 -20.61 -65.78 8.50
C ASN A 102 -19.71 -65.84 7.27
#